data_AF-A0A0T9RKI1-F1
#
_entry.id   AF-A0A0T9RKI1-F1
#
_cell.length_a   1.000
_cell.length_b   1.000
_cell.length_c   1.000
_cell.angle_alpha   90.00
_cell.angle_beta   90.00
_cell.angle_gamma   90.00
#
_symmetry.space_group_name_H-M   'P 1'
#
loop_
_entity.id
_entity.type
_entity.pdbx_description
1 polymer ?
#
loop_
_entity_poly.entity_id
_entity_poly.type
_entity_poly.pdbx_seq_one_letter_code
_entity_poly.pdbx_strand_id
1 'polypeptide(L)' 'MSEKKIPKKLPDFIYAVGKEAARSSFVDFLEHWGISVEEYEEISKFFSELGIKTYC' A
#
# COMPACT_ATOMS: atom_id res chain seq x y z
N MET A 1 8.23 -19.32 13.96
CA MET A 1 8.02 -17.91 13.58
C MET A 1 6.58 -17.59 13.92
N SER A 2 6.32 -16.61 14.80
CA SER A 2 4.95 -16.27 15.20
C SER A 2 4.13 -15.90 13.97
N GLU A 3 3.02 -16.60 13.71
CA GLU A 3 2.06 -16.23 12.68
C GLU A 3 1.61 -14.79 12.94
N LYS A 4 2.13 -13.84 12.15
CA LYS A 4 1.70 -12.44 12.22
C LYS A 4 0.26 -12.40 11.76
N LYS A 5 -0.68 -12.33 12.71
CA LYS A 5 -2.09 -12.10 12.41
C LYS A 5 -2.21 -10.73 11.74
N ILE A 6 -2.44 -10.73 10.44
CA ILE A 6 -2.81 -9.53 9.70
C ILE A 6 -4.07 -8.95 10.36
N PRO A 7 -4.06 -7.69 10.80
CA PRO A 7 -5.25 -7.05 11.33
C PRO A 7 -6.35 -7.04 10.27
N LYS A 8 -7.58 -7.43 10.65
CA LYS A 8 -8.71 -7.55 9.71
C LYS A 8 -8.99 -6.27 8.89
N LYS A 9 -8.65 -5.10 9.44
CA LYS A 9 -8.86 -3.78 8.81
C LYS A 9 -7.63 -3.23 8.06
N LEU A 10 -6.50 -3.93 8.09
CA LEU A 10 -5.31 -3.51 7.35
C LEU A 10 -5.57 -3.42 5.83
N PRO A 11 -6.29 -4.37 5.19
CA PRO A 11 -6.60 -4.25 3.77
C PRO A 11 -7.41 -2.99 3.44
N ASP A 12 -8.44 -2.70 4.24
CA ASP A 12 -9.30 -1.52 4.06
C ASP A 12 -8.50 -0.22 4.20
N PHE A 13 -7.56 -0.18 5.14
CA PHE A 13 -6.70 0.99 5.36
C PHE A 13 -5.75 1.21 4.19
N ILE A 14 -5.03 0.18 3.73
CA ILE A 14 -4.09 0.30 2.61
C ILE A 14 -4.81 0.70 1.32
N TYR A 15 -6.00 0.13 1.08
CA TYR A 15 -6.85 0.52 -0.04
C TYR A 15 -7.29 1.99 0.04
N ALA A 16 -7.70 2.47 1.23
CA ALA A 16 -8.08 3.85 1.45
C ALA A 16 -6.91 4.82 1.24
N VAL A 17 -5.71 4.47 1.73
CA VAL A 17 -4.50 5.27 1.55
C VAL A 17 -4.18 5.46 0.07
N GLY A 18 -4.13 4.37 -0.71
CA GLY A 18 -3.82 4.51 -2.13
C GLY A 18 -4.93 5.20 -2.92
N LYS A 19 -6.20 5.06 -2.51
CA LYS A 19 -7.31 5.83 -3.09
C LYS A 19 -7.21 7.33 -2.81
N GLU A 20 -6.82 7.73 -1.61
CA GLU A 20 -6.58 9.13 -1.27
C GLU A 20 -5.35 9.68 -2.00
N ALA A 21 -4.27 8.89 -2.09
CA ALA A 21 -3.09 9.23 -2.89
C ALA A 21 -3.44 9.52 -4.36
N ALA A 22 -4.31 8.70 -4.95
CA ALA A 22 -4.75 8.85 -6.34
C ALA A 22 -5.68 10.06 -6.59
N ARG A 23 -6.33 10.61 -5.55
CA ARG A 23 -7.17 11.81 -5.68
C ARG A 23 -6.37 13.09 -5.89
N SER A 24 -5.13 13.10 -5.42
CA SER A 24 -4.26 14.28 -5.47
C SER A 24 -3.23 14.17 -6.60
N SER A 25 -2.44 13.11 -6.55
CA SER A 25 -1.49 12.65 -7.57
C SER A 25 -0.74 11.53 -6.88
N PHE A 26 -0.83 10.31 -7.42
CA PHE A 26 -0.21 9.16 -6.78
C PHE A 26 1.32 9.32 -6.73
N VAL A 27 1.91 9.91 -7.77
CA VAL A 27 3.36 10.20 -7.85
C VAL A 27 3.76 11.24 -6.81
N ASP A 28 3.03 12.36 -6.69
CA ASP A 28 3.36 13.40 -5.71
C ASP A 28 3.19 12.89 -4.27
N PHE A 29 2.23 11.99 -4.04
CA PHE A 29 2.05 11.31 -2.75
C PHE A 29 3.28 10.45 -2.41
N LEU A 30 3.76 9.66 -3.37
CA LEU A 30 4.96 8.85 -3.20
C LEU A 30 6.20 9.73 -2.96
N GLU A 31 6.39 10.78 -3.76
CA GLU A 31 7.49 11.74 -3.60
C GLU A 31 7.44 12.44 -2.23
N HIS A 32 6.25 12.85 -1.76
CA HIS A 32 6.08 13.46 -0.44
C HIS A 32 6.46 12.51 0.69
N TRP A 33 6.23 11.22 0.51
CA TRP A 33 6.59 10.18 1.48
C TRP A 33 8.03 9.67 1.29
N GLY A 34 8.75 10.18 0.28
CA GLY A 34 10.11 9.75 -0.05
C GLY A 34 10.17 8.31 -0.56
N ILE A 35 9.10 7.83 -1.18
CA ILE A 35 8.97 6.48 -1.73
C ILE A 35 9.11 6.58 -3.24
N SER A 36 10.01 5.80 -3.84
CA SER A 36 10.07 5.68 -5.30
C SER A 36 8.92 4.81 -5.84
N VAL A 37 8.61 4.94 -7.13
CA VAL A 37 7.61 4.07 -7.77
C VAL A 37 8.00 2.60 -7.66
N GLU A 38 9.30 2.27 -7.78
CA GLU A 38 9.80 0.90 -7.65
C GLU A 38 9.64 0.37 -6.21
N GLU A 39 9.94 1.20 -5.21
CA GLU A 39 9.73 0.84 -3.80
C GLU A 39 8.24 0.59 -3.52
N TYR A 40 7.35 1.39 -4.10
CA TYR A 40 5.91 1.14 -3.98
C TYR A 40 5.47 -0.16 -4.68
N GLU A 41 6.05 -0.52 -5.82
CA GLU A 41 5.77 -1.80 -6.47
C GLU A 41 6.17 -3.00 -5.58
N GLU A 42 7.31 -2.93 -4.90
CA GLU A 42 7.73 -3.96 -3.94
C GLU A 42 6.77 -4.06 -2.75
N ILE A 43 6.36 -2.92 -2.21
CA ILE A 43 5.37 -2.83 -1.13
C ILE A 43 4.03 -3.44 -1.59
N SER A 44 3.59 -3.11 -2.79
CA SER A 44 2.34 -3.60 -3.39
C SER A 44 2.37 -5.12 -3.59
N LYS A 45 3.49 -5.66 -4.10
CA LYS A 45 3.69 -7.11 -4.24
C LYS A 45 3.64 -7.82 -2.90
N PHE A 46 4.34 -7.30 -1.89
CA PHE A 46 4.32 -7.86 -0.54
C PHE A 46 2.90 -7.91 0.03
N PHE A 47 2.11 -6.84 -0.13
CA PHE A 47 0.71 -6.85 0.30
C PHE A 47 -0.15 -7.84 -0.49
N SER A 48 0.07 -7.98 -1.80
CA SER A 48 -0.65 -8.96 -2.62
C SER A 48 -0.38 -10.41 -2.19
N GLU A 49 0.87 -10.75 -1.85
CA GLU A 49 1.24 -12.07 -1.31
C GLU A 49 0.55 -12.36 0.04
N LEU A 50 0.26 -11.30 0.80
CA LEU A 50 -0.50 -11.37 2.04
C LEU A 50 -2.03 -11.37 1.84
N GLY A 51 -2.51 -11.37 0.59
CA GLY A 51 -3.94 -11.32 0.24
C GLY A 51 -4.58 -9.95 0.45
N ILE A 52 -3.77 -8.89 0.61
CA ILE A 52 -4.21 -7.51 0.76
C ILE A 52 -4.22 -6.83 -0.61
N LYS A 53 -5.38 -6.33 -1.03
CA LYS A 53 -5.48 -5.53 -2.25
C LYS A 53 -5.07 -4.09 -1.96
N THR A 54 -3.97 -3.65 -2.56
CA THR A 54 -3.56 -2.25 -2.60
C THR A 54 -4.33 -1.54 -3.73
N TYR A 55 -4.32 -0.20 -3.71
CA TYR A 55 -4.80 0.59 -4.83
C TYR A 55 -3.63 0.77 -5.81
N CYS A 56 -3.63 -0.05 -6.86
CA CYS A 56 -3.03 0.18 -8.18
C CYS A 56 -3.49 -0.96 -9.11
#